data_AF-A0A1M4M8E8-F1
#
_entry.id   AF-A0A1M4M8E8-F1
#
_cell.length_a   1.000
_cell.length_b   1.000
_cell.length_c   1.000
_cell.angle_alpha   90.00
_cell.angle_beta   90.00
_cell.angle_gamma   90.00
#
_symmetry.space_group_name_H-M   'P 1'
#
loop_
_entity.id
_entity.type
_entity.pdbx_description
1 polymer ?
#
loop_
_entity_poly.entity_id
_entity_poly.type
_entity_poly.pdbx_seq_one_letter_code
_entity_poly.pdbx_strand_id
1 'polypeptide(L)'
;MRKMFVTLKEKRAILNSFNNVVEVKDDNNVFSYYLSDENTHKLIAKGFNEGGEGYIYNKNYNDYNKNRNGWIDVKDFTANGIRDLLRDTISSNLH
;
A
#
# COMPACT_ATOMS: atom_id res chain seq x y z
N MET A 1 3.36 -15.78 -20.41
CA MET A 1 4.03 -14.71 -19.64
C MET A 1 3.83 -14.98 -18.15
N ARG A 2 4.89 -15.21 -17.37
CA ARG A 2 4.76 -15.32 -15.90
C ARG A 2 4.32 -13.95 -15.38
N LYS A 3 3.14 -13.86 -14.74
CA LYS A 3 2.79 -12.69 -13.94
C LYS A 3 3.86 -12.59 -12.84
N MET A 4 4.81 -11.67 -12.99
CA MET A 4 5.78 -11.36 -11.94
C MET A 4 5.05 -10.56 -10.88
N PHE A 5 4.40 -11.28 -9.97
CA PHE A 5 3.86 -10.67 -8.76
C PHE A 5 5.03 -10.17 -7.92
N VAL A 6 4.83 -9.00 -7.32
CA VAL A 6 5.86 -8.31 -6.55
C VAL A 6 6.06 -9.04 -5.23
N THR A 7 7.31 -9.36 -4.88
CA THR A 7 7.65 -9.97 -3.60
C THR A 7 7.40 -9.01 -2.44
N LEU A 8 7.29 -9.50 -1.20
CA LEU A 8 7.20 -8.61 -0.03
C LEU A 8 8.34 -7.58 -0.02
N LYS A 9 9.57 -8.02 -0.24
CA LYS A 9 10.75 -7.14 -0.28
C LYS A 9 10.58 -5.98 -1.26
N GLU A 10 10.07 -6.25 -2.45
CA GLU A 10 9.85 -5.23 -3.47
C GLU A 10 8.64 -4.33 -3.12
N LYS A 11 7.56 -4.87 -2.56
CA LYS A 11 6.41 -4.07 -2.10
C LYS A 11 6.86 -3.07 -1.02
N ARG A 12 7.62 -3.54 -0.03
CA ARG A 12 8.21 -2.70 1.02
C ARG A 12 9.14 -1.63 0.43
N ALA A 13 10.01 -2.00 -0.51
CA ALA A 13 10.89 -1.04 -1.18
C ALA A 13 10.11 0.05 -1.93
N ILE A 14 8.98 -0.29 -2.54
CA ILE A 14 8.09 0.69 -3.19
C ILE A 14 7.47 1.62 -2.15
N LEU A 15 6.86 1.07 -1.09
CA LEU A 15 6.19 1.88 -0.05
C LEU A 15 7.17 2.82 0.66
N ASN A 16 8.37 2.32 0.98
CA ASN A 16 9.43 3.10 1.63
C ASN A 16 10.14 4.09 0.70
N SER A 17 9.81 4.13 -0.59
CA SER A 17 10.35 5.14 -1.51
C SER A 17 9.67 6.50 -1.40
N PHE A 18 8.60 6.60 -0.62
CA PHE A 18 7.85 7.83 -0.38
C PHE A 18 8.26 8.45 0.96
N ASN A 19 8.82 9.66 0.93
CA ASN A 19 9.42 10.32 2.10
C ASN A 19 8.45 10.57 3.28
N ASN A 20 7.16 10.70 2.98
CA ASN A 20 6.09 10.93 3.95
C ASN A 20 5.40 9.63 4.39
N VAL A 21 5.95 8.47 4.06
CA VAL A 21 5.40 7.17 4.44
C VAL A 21 6.30 6.52 5.48
N VAL A 22 5.70 6.13 6.61
CA VAL A 22 6.37 5.48 7.73
C VAL A 22 5.95 4.01 7.81
N GLU A 23 6.93 3.11 7.81
CA GLU A 23 6.74 1.67 7.99
C GLU A 23 6.66 1.32 9.48
N VAL A 24 5.68 0.50 9.85
CA VAL A 24 5.55 -0.12 11.16
C VAL A 24 5.42 -1.62 10.99
N LYS A 25 6.15 -2.38 11.78
CA LYS A 25 6.16 -3.85 11.77
C LYS A 25 5.59 -4.36 13.08
N ASP A 26 4.69 -5.35 13.02
CA ASP A 26 4.17 -6.03 14.21
C ASP A 26 4.95 -7.30 14.59
N ASP A 27 4.57 -7.92 15.71
CA ASP A 27 5.20 -9.13 16.24
C ASP A 27 5.05 -10.35 15.31
N ASN A 28 4.09 -10.32 14.38
CA ASN A 28 3.84 -11.37 13.39
C ASN A 28 4.59 -11.15 12.08
N ASN A 29 5.53 -10.20 12.02
CA ASN A 29 6.20 -9.77 10.80
C ASN A 29 5.26 -9.24 9.71
N VAL A 30 4.13 -8.66 10.10
CA VAL A 30 3.22 -7.97 9.19
C VAL A 30 3.55 -6.48 9.19
N PHE A 31 3.62 -5.90 7.99
CA PHE A 31 3.98 -4.49 7.80
C PHE A 31 2.74 -3.64 7.50
N SER A 32 2.70 -2.47 8.13
CA SER A 32 1.71 -1.41 7.94
C SER A 32 2.41 -0.09 7.65
N TYR A 33 1.73 0.78 6.93
CA TYR A 33 2.30 2.02 6.41
C TYR A 33 1.37 3.19 6.67
N TYR A 34 1.95 4.24 7.23
CA TYR A 34 1.25 5.44 7.63
C TYR A 34 1.76 6.63 6.84
N LEU A 35 0.85 7.41 6.28
CA LEU A 35 1.16 8.74 5.79
C LEU A 35 1.37 9.66 6.99
N SER A 36 2.57 10.19 7.14
CA SER A 36 2.94 11.19 8.14
C SER A 36 2.97 12.56 7.46
N ASP A 37 2.06 13.43 7.88
CA ASP A 37 2.01 14.84 7.52
C ASP A 37 1.95 15.65 8.82
N GLU A 38 2.27 16.95 8.78
CA GLU A 38 2.63 17.83 9.92
C GLU A 38 1.77 17.68 11.18
N ASN A 39 0.51 17.22 11.06
CA ASN A 39 -0.39 16.98 12.18
C ASN A 39 -1.19 15.65 12.13
N THR A 40 -0.92 14.76 11.16
CA THR A 40 -1.71 13.52 11.03
C THR A 40 -0.86 12.29 10.67
N HIS A 41 -1.23 11.16 11.28
CA HIS A 41 -0.75 9.83 10.89
C HIS A 41 -1.93 9.03 10.37
N LYS A 42 -2.05 8.90 9.05
CA LYS A 42 -3.16 8.18 8.41
C LYS A 42 -2.66 6.81 7.95
N LEU A 43 -3.31 5.73 8.36
CA LEU A 43 -2.99 4.40 7.84
C LEU A 43 -3.39 4.30 6.36
N ILE A 44 -2.40 4.14 5.48
CA ILE A 44 -2.61 4.10 4.02
C ILE A 44 -2.36 2.71 3.42
N ALA A 45 -1.61 1.84 4.10
CA ALA A 45 -1.39 0.48 3.65
C ALA A 45 -1.20 -0.48 4.84
N LYS A 46 -1.62 -1.74 4.72
CA LYS A 46 -1.54 -2.72 5.81
C LYS A 46 -1.52 -4.16 5.31
N GLY A 47 -1.13 -5.08 6.20
CA GLY A 47 -1.26 -6.51 5.96
C GLY A 47 -0.19 -7.09 5.03
N PHE A 48 0.94 -6.40 4.86
CA PHE A 48 2.02 -6.90 4.01
C PHE A 48 2.79 -7.98 4.73
N ASN A 49 2.84 -9.19 4.17
CA ASN A 49 3.50 -10.35 4.77
C ASN A 49 4.24 -11.18 3.71
N GLU A 50 4.97 -12.21 4.16
CA GLU A 50 5.75 -13.10 3.28
C GLU A 50 4.89 -13.89 2.28
N GLY A 51 3.58 -14.03 2.54
CA GLY A 51 2.61 -14.61 1.62
C GLY A 51 2.28 -13.73 0.41
N GLY A 52 2.86 -12.52 0.35
CA GLY A 52 2.63 -11.55 -0.71
C GLY A 52 1.30 -10.81 -0.58
N GLU A 53 0.59 -10.97 0.53
CA GLU A 53 -0.63 -10.20 0.82
C GLU A 53 -0.29 -8.73 1.05
N GLY A 54 -1.32 -7.88 1.01
CA GLY A 54 -1.19 -6.46 1.30
C GLY A 54 -2.38 -5.69 0.78
N TYR A 55 -2.73 -4.62 1.49
CA TYR A 55 -3.85 -3.76 1.15
C TYR A 55 -3.40 -2.31 1.13
N ILE A 56 -3.85 -1.55 0.13
CA ILE A 56 -3.66 -0.10 0.06
C ILE A 56 -5.03 0.57 0.12
N TYR A 57 -5.15 1.61 0.93
CA TYR A 57 -6.37 2.40 1.05
C TYR A 57 -6.46 3.42 -0.08
N ASN A 58 -7.52 3.37 -0.86
CA ASN A 58 -7.86 4.43 -1.81
C ASN A 58 -9.39 4.49 -1.99
N LYS A 59 -10.00 5.58 -1.51
CA LYS A 59 -11.46 5.77 -1.60
C LYS A 59 -11.95 6.04 -3.03
N ASN A 60 -11.08 6.61 -3.87
CA ASN A 60 -11.38 7.12 -5.21
C ASN A 60 -11.02 6.13 -6.32
N TYR A 61 -10.29 5.05 -6.00
CA TYR A 61 -9.90 4.06 -6.99
C TYR A 61 -11.14 3.32 -7.49
N ASN A 62 -11.43 3.47 -8.78
CA ASN A 62 -12.70 3.09 -9.37
C ASN A 62 -12.65 1.69 -10.03
N ASP A 63 -11.78 0.82 -9.54
CA ASP A 63 -11.55 -0.51 -10.10
C ASP A 63 -12.18 -1.62 -9.25
N TYR A 64 -12.57 -2.73 -9.90
CA TYR A 64 -13.46 -3.79 -9.39
C TYR A 64 -12.96 -4.55 -8.13
N ASN A 65 -11.75 -4.26 -7.63
CA ASN A 65 -11.10 -4.96 -6.51
C ASN A 65 -11.17 -4.21 -5.16
N LYS A 66 -12.00 -3.16 -5.06
CA LYS A 66 -12.25 -2.45 -3.80
C LYS A 66 -13.13 -3.28 -2.85
N ASN A 67 -12.71 -3.42 -1.59
CA ASN A 67 -13.65 -3.80 -0.53
C ASN A 67 -14.54 -2.61 -0.13
N ARG A 68 -15.71 -2.86 0.48
CA ARG A 68 -16.69 -1.79 0.81
C ARG A 68 -16.09 -0.61 1.61
N ASN A 69 -14.94 -0.80 2.24
CA ASN A 69 -14.26 0.18 3.08
C ASN A 69 -13.09 0.92 2.38
N GLY A 70 -12.90 0.74 1.07
CA GLY A 70 -11.89 1.47 0.29
C GLY A 70 -10.47 0.92 0.35
N TRP A 71 -10.28 -0.33 0.83
CA TRP A 71 -9.00 -1.03 0.73
C TRP A 71 -8.99 -1.92 -0.50
N ILE A 72 -7.85 -1.93 -1.18
CA ILE A 72 -7.64 -2.68 -2.40
C ILE A 72 -6.57 -3.71 -2.12
N ASP A 73 -6.89 -4.98 -2.40
CA ASP A 73 -5.93 -6.06 -2.33
C ASP A 73 -4.90 -5.91 -3.46
N VAL A 74 -3.62 -5.79 -3.09
CA VAL A 74 -2.50 -5.63 -4.02
C VAL A 74 -1.65 -6.88 -4.13
N LYS A 75 -2.18 -8.06 -3.72
CA LYS A 75 -1.50 -9.35 -3.84
C LYS A 75 -0.97 -9.57 -5.26
N ASP A 76 -1.84 -9.37 -6.24
CA ASP A 76 -1.61 -9.66 -7.65
C ASP A 76 -1.14 -8.46 -8.49
N PHE A 77 -0.85 -7.33 -7.84
CA PHE A 77 -0.45 -6.10 -8.55
C PHE A 77 0.99 -6.19 -9.04
N THR A 78 1.28 -5.48 -10.13
CA THR A 78 2.65 -5.23 -10.59
C THR A 78 3.28 -4.10 -9.79
N ALA A 79 4.61 -3.97 -9.87
CA ALA A 79 5.33 -2.90 -9.18
C ALA A 79 4.84 -1.50 -9.59
N ASN A 80 4.52 -1.31 -10.88
CA ASN A 80 3.98 -0.05 -11.39
C ASN A 80 2.55 0.18 -10.89
N GLY A 81 1.69 -0.86 -10.90
CA GLY A 81 0.33 -0.74 -10.36
C GLY A 81 0.31 -0.34 -8.88
N ILE A 82 1.25 -0.87 -8.07
CA ILE A 82 1.40 -0.48 -6.66
C ILE A 82 1.84 0.99 -6.55
N ARG A 83 2.82 1.42 -7.36
CA ARG A 83 3.29 2.81 -7.36
C ARG A 83 2.20 3.80 -7.73
N ASP A 84 1.46 3.50 -8.79
CA ASP A 84 0.40 4.38 -9.29
C ASP A 84 -0.74 4.48 -8.26
N LEU A 85 -1.19 3.34 -7.72
CA LEU A 85 -2.20 3.32 -6.67
C LEU A 85 -1.76 4.12 -5.42
N LEU A 86 -0.51 3.95 -4.99
CA LEU A 86 0.02 4.62 -3.82
C LEU A 86 0.17 6.13 -4.02
N ARG A 87 0.56 6.58 -5.22
CA ARG A 87 0.58 8.01 -5.59
C ARG A 87 -0.83 8.60 -5.49
N ASP A 88 -1.82 7.95 -6.07
CA ASP A 88 -3.22 8.40 -6.00
C ASP A 88 -3.74 8.46 -4.56
N THR A 89 -3.37 7.46 -3.75
CA THR A 89 -3.70 7.41 -2.31
C THR A 89 -3.10 8.59 -1.57
N ILE A 90 -1.81 8.86 -1.75
CA ILE A 90 -1.11 9.96 -1.06
C ILE A 90 -1.69 11.30 -1.50
N SER A 91 -1.84 11.54 -2.80
CA SER A 91 -2.44 12.77 -3.34
C SER A 91 -3.87 12.99 -2.84
N SER A 92 -4.68 11.94 -2.72
CA SER A 92 -6.06 12.05 -2.19
C SER A 92 -6.15 12.32 -0.68
N ASN A 93 -5.06 12.14 0.07
CA ASN A 93 -5.03 12.28 1.53
C ASN A 93 -4.28 13.53 2.02
N LEU A 94 -3.54 14.22 1.15
CA LEU A 94 -2.82 15.48 1.38
C LEU A 94 -3.66 16.74 1.07
N HIS A 95 -4.99 16.59 0.88
CA HIS A 95 -5.94 17.67 0.65
C HIS A 95 -7.00 17.73 1.73
#